data_AF-A0A2H0RCP5-F1
#
_entry.id   AF-A0A2H0RCP5-F1
#
_cell.length_a   1.000
_cell.length_b   1.000
_cell.length_c   1.000
_cell.angle_alpha   90.00
_cell.angle_beta   90.00
_cell.angle_gamma   90.00
#
_symmetry.space_group_name_H-M   'P 1'
#
loop_
_entity.id
_entity.type
_entity.pdbx_description
1 polymer ?
#
loop_
_entity_poly.entity_id
_entity_poly.type
_entity_poly.pdbx_seq_one_letter_code
_entity_poly.pdbx_strand_id
1 'polypeptide(L)'
;MEYLLLLLLLLLSFLLEYKFHIHLYQSRKERIIIPVIFFIIGTIWDTLAVYRGHWYFNFSNNGLLGIKIGLLPLEEYLFFLIVPYFILTFYKFLKKEI
;
A
#
# COMPACT_ATOMS: atom_id res chain seq x y z
N MET A 1 8.84 -12.99 2.63
CA MET A 1 9.56 -12.27 1.55
C MET A 1 8.79 -11.05 1.06
N GLU A 2 7.45 -11.09 1.01
CA GLU A 2 6.60 -9.99 0.54
C GLU A 2 6.67 -8.73 1.42
N TYR A 3 6.78 -8.88 2.74
CA TYR A 3 6.94 -7.74 3.66
C TYR A 3 8.20 -6.90 3.38
N LEU A 4 9.33 -7.56 3.09
CA LEU A 4 10.56 -6.85 2.76
C LEU A 4 10.37 -6.00 1.49
N LEU A 5 9.63 -6.51 0.51
CA LEU A 5 9.32 -5.77 -0.70
C LEU A 5 8.44 -4.55 -0.41
N LEU A 6 7.38 -4.68 0.40
CA LEU A 6 6.54 -3.54 0.78
C LEU A 6 7.34 -2.47 1.54
N LEU A 7 8.18 -2.87 2.49
CA LEU A 7 9.06 -1.94 3.19
C LEU A 7 10.07 -1.27 2.23
N LEU A 8 10.67 -2.03 1.31
CA LEU A 8 11.58 -1.48 0.32
C LEU A 8 10.88 -0.47 -0.59
N LEU A 9 9.65 -0.75 -1.03
CA LEU A 9 8.84 0.18 -1.81
C LEU A 9 8.50 1.45 -1.02
N LEU A 10 8.16 1.31 0.26
CA LEU A 10 7.91 2.46 1.13
C LEU A 10 9.17 3.32 1.29
N LEU A 11 10.31 2.69 1.60
CA LEU A 11 11.61 3.35 1.73
C LEU A 11 12.00 4.05 0.43
N LEU A 12 11.88 3.37 -0.71
CA LEU A 12 12.16 3.93 -2.02
C LEU A 12 11.27 5.14 -2.32
N SER A 13 9.98 5.06 -2.01
CA SER A 13 9.03 6.18 -2.18
C SER A 13 9.47 7.39 -1.37
N PHE A 14 9.80 7.19 -0.09
CA PHE A 14 10.30 8.27 0.77
C PHE A 14 11.61 8.86 0.26
N LEU A 15 12.56 8.03 -0.18
CA LEU A 15 13.82 8.49 -0.74
C LEU A 15 13.62 9.31 -2.01
N LEU A 16 12.71 8.90 -2.89
CA LEU A 16 12.35 9.66 -4.09
C LEU A 16 11.66 10.99 -3.75
N GLU A 17 10.68 10.98 -2.82
CA GLU A 17 9.99 12.20 -2.38
C GLU A 17 11.00 13.21 -1.81
N TYR A 18 11.89 12.73 -0.93
CA TYR A 18 12.89 13.55 -0.27
C TYR A 18 13.96 14.07 -1.24
N LYS A 19 14.60 13.18 -2.01
CA LYS A 19 15.72 13.54 -2.90
C LYS A 19 15.31 14.44 -4.06
N PHE A 20 14.11 14.24 -4.59
CA PHE A 20 13.62 15.00 -5.74
C PHE A 20 12.56 16.05 -5.35
N HIS A 21 12.34 16.31 -4.06
CA HIS A 21 11.36 17.28 -3.56
C HIS A 21 9.97 17.14 -4.22
N ILE A 22 9.51 15.90 -4.38
CA ILE A 22 8.23 15.60 -5.03
C ILE A 22 7.10 15.97 -4.08
N HIS A 23 6.22 16.88 -4.49
CA HIS A 23 5.05 17.22 -3.70
C HIS A 23 3.87 16.39 -4.17
N LEU A 24 3.53 15.32 -3.45
CA LEU A 24 2.41 14.43 -3.82
C LEU A 24 1.05 15.09 -3.61
N TYR A 25 0.89 15.74 -2.48
CA TYR A 25 -0.37 16.27 -1.97
C TYR A 25 -0.29 17.80 -1.85
N GLN A 26 -1.40 18.50 -2.08
CA GLN A 26 -1.47 19.96 -2.00
C GLN A 26 -1.68 20.44 -0.57
N SER A 27 -2.28 19.60 0.29
CA SER A 27 -2.54 19.93 1.70
C SER A 27 -2.17 18.81 2.68
N ARG A 28 -1.98 19.17 3.96
CA ARG A 28 -1.78 18.18 5.05
C ARG A 28 -2.99 17.27 5.24
N LYS A 29 -4.20 17.75 4.91
CA LYS A 29 -5.44 16.98 4.99
C LYS A 29 -5.46 15.87 3.94
N GLU A 30 -5.07 16.19 2.70
CA GLU A 30 -4.97 15.21 1.61
C GLU A 30 -3.99 14.08 1.92
N ARG A 31 -2.85 14.38 2.57
CA ARG A 31 -1.86 13.38 3.03
C ARG A 31 -2.46 12.30 3.94
N ILE A 32 -3.60 12.56 4.58
CA ILE A 32 -4.30 11.61 5.45
C ILE A 32 -5.52 11.04 4.74
N ILE A 33 -6.35 11.91 4.16
CA ILE A 33 -7.64 11.51 3.56
C ILE A 33 -7.42 10.51 2.41
N ILE A 34 -6.44 10.75 1.54
CA ILE A 34 -6.24 9.91 0.35
C ILE A 34 -5.81 8.49 0.75
N PRO A 35 -4.77 8.28 1.58
CA PRO A 35 -4.43 6.94 2.05
C PRO A 35 -5.58 6.24 2.78
N VAL A 36 -6.35 6.97 3.60
CA VAL A 36 -7.51 6.41 4.31
C VAL A 36 -8.59 5.92 3.34
N ILE A 37 -8.87 6.67 2.27
CA ILE A 37 -9.83 6.24 1.23
C ILE A 37 -9.36 4.95 0.56
N PHE A 38 -8.10 4.89 0.11
CA PHE A 38 -7.55 3.67 -0.50
C PHE A 38 -7.59 2.48 0.45
N PHE A 39 -7.23 2.71 1.71
CA PHE A 39 -7.28 1.70 2.75
C PHE A 39 -8.68 1.14 2.95
N ILE A 40 -9.69 2.00 3.09
CA ILE A 40 -11.08 1.59 3.30
C ILE A 40 -11.60 0.83 2.08
N ILE A 41 -11.42 1.38 0.88
CA ILE A 41 -11.91 0.76 -0.35
C ILE A 41 -11.25 -0.61 -0.57
N GLY A 42 -9.93 -0.69 -0.48
CA GLY A 42 -9.18 -1.94 -0.66
C GLY A 42 -9.56 -2.99 0.37
N THR A 43 -9.60 -2.60 1.65
CA THR A 43 -10.00 -3.50 2.73
C THR A 43 -11.40 -4.07 2.51
N ILE A 44 -12.38 -3.23 2.17
CA ILE A 44 -13.75 -3.68 1.94
C ILE A 44 -13.80 -4.63 0.75
N TRP A 45 -13.17 -4.26 -0.37
CA TRP A 45 -13.19 -5.04 -1.60
C TRP A 45 -12.60 -6.44 -1.38
N ASP A 46 -11.39 -6.52 -0.84
CA ASP A 46 -10.71 -7.80 -0.65
C ASP A 46 -11.38 -8.66 0.42
N THR A 47 -11.88 -8.03 1.49
CA THR A 47 -12.67 -8.74 2.51
C THR A 47 -13.92 -9.38 1.88
N LEU A 48 -14.63 -8.66 1.01
CA LEU A 48 -15.79 -9.20 0.30
C LEU A 48 -15.40 -10.31 -0.69
N ALA A 49 -14.27 -10.17 -1.38
CA ALA A 49 -13.78 -11.18 -2.31
C ALA A 49 -13.44 -12.50 -1.58
N VAL A 50 -12.74 -12.41 -0.44
CA VAL A 50 -12.43 -13.56 0.41
C VAL A 50 -13.69 -14.16 1.03
N TYR A 51 -14.60 -13.32 1.53
CA TYR A 51 -15.87 -13.77 2.10
C TYR A 51 -16.71 -14.56 1.09
N ARG A 52 -16.71 -14.16 -0.18
CA ARG A 52 -17.41 -14.86 -1.27
C ARG A 52 -16.64 -16.05 -1.84
N GLY A 53 -15.44 -16.34 -1.35
CA GLY A 53 -14.61 -17.44 -1.84
C GLY A 53 -14.03 -17.21 -3.23
N HIS A 54 -13.94 -15.95 -3.69
CA HIS A 54 -13.26 -15.61 -4.94
C HIS A 54 -11.73 -15.65 -4.81
N TRP A 55 -11.23 -15.46 -3.59
CA TRP A 55 -9.80 -15.46 -3.28
C TRP A 55 -9.56 -16.06 -1.89
N TYR A 56 -8.39 -16.66 -1.68
CA TYR A 56 -8.02 -17.27 -0.40
C TYR A 56 -6.57 -16.93 -0.04
N PHE A 57 -6.34 -16.59 1.23
CA PHE A 57 -5.00 -16.37 1.77
C PHE A 57 -4.55 -17.61 2.54
N ASN A 58 -3.37 -18.11 2.19
CA ASN A 58 -2.83 -19.31 2.81
C ASN A 58 -1.93 -18.95 4.00
N PHE A 59 -2.53 -18.84 5.18
CA PHE A 59 -1.86 -18.39 6.42
C PHE A 59 -0.80 -19.37 6.96
N SER A 60 -0.71 -20.58 6.40
CA SER A 60 0.25 -21.62 6.80
C SER A 60 1.59 -21.54 6.06
N ASN A 61 1.73 -20.69 5.04
CA ASN A 61 2.96 -20.58 4.25
C ASN A 61 3.93 -19.55 4.86
N ASN A 62 5.24 -19.82 4.72
CA ASN A 62 6.37 -18.98 5.17
C ASN A 62 6.46 -17.58 4.51
N GLY A 63 5.47 -17.18 3.71
CA GLY A 63 5.42 -15.90 3.01
C GLY A 63 4.78 -14.77 3.81
N LEU A 64 3.81 -15.12 4.67
CA LEU A 64 3.04 -14.21 5.52
C LEU A 64 3.60 -14.22 6.95
N LEU A 65 3.42 -13.13 7.70
CA LEU A 65 3.71 -13.04 9.14
C LEU A 65 2.80 -13.94 9.99
N GLY A 66 1.76 -14.53 9.38
CA GLY A 66 0.74 -15.31 10.06
C GLY A 66 -0.23 -14.47 10.89
N ILE A 67 -0.07 -13.14 10.89
CA ILE A 67 -0.96 -12.21 11.59
C ILE A 67 -2.20 -11.96 10.71
N LYS A 68 -3.33 -12.48 11.16
CA LYS A 68 -4.63 -12.31 10.51
C LYS A 68 -5.46 -11.28 11.27
N ILE A 69 -6.00 -10.30 10.55
CA ILE A 69 -6.96 -9.32 11.08
C ILE A 69 -8.24 -9.47 10.24
N GLY A 70 -9.36 -9.83 10.87
CA GLY A 70 -10.59 -10.12 10.14
C GLY A 70 -10.39 -11.30 9.18
N LEU A 71 -10.66 -11.09 7.88
CA LEU A 71 -10.49 -12.12 6.84
C LEU A 71 -9.16 -12.03 6.09
N LEU A 72 -8.41 -10.94 6.27
CA LEU A 72 -7.20 -10.62 5.50
C LEU A 72 -5.94 -10.74 6.36
N PRO A 73 -4.78 -11.06 5.76
CA PRO A 73 -3.49 -10.95 6.46
C PRO A 73 -3.09 -9.48 6.62
N LEU A 74 -2.27 -9.16 7.63
CA LEU A 74 -1.79 -7.80 7.92
C LEU A 74 -1.17 -7.13 6.68
N GLU A 75 -0.54 -7.92 5.82
CA GLU A 75 0.14 -7.52 4.61
C GLU A 75 -0.78 -6.82 3.61
N GLU A 76 -2.04 -7.25 3.47
CA GLU A 76 -3.00 -6.58 2.55
C GLU A 76 -3.33 -5.17 3.03
N TYR A 77 -3.50 -4.99 4.34
CA TYR A 77 -3.73 -3.69 4.94
C TYR A 77 -2.56 -2.73 4.68
N LEU A 78 -1.32 -3.22 4.77
CA LEU A 78 -0.13 -2.44 4.44
C LEU A 78 -0.02 -2.19 2.93
N PHE A 79 -0.39 -3.16 2.10
CA PHE A 79 -0.41 -3.04 0.65
C PHE A 79 -1.31 -1.86 0.21
N PHE A 80 -2.53 -1.76 0.75
CA PHE A 80 -3.47 -0.68 0.41
C PHE A 80 -2.97 0.72 0.79
N LEU A 81 -2.01 0.83 1.71
CA LEU A 81 -1.37 2.11 2.07
C LEU A 81 -0.13 2.39 1.23
N ILE A 82 0.76 1.39 1.10
CA ILE A 82 2.11 1.57 0.56
C ILE A 82 2.09 1.62 -0.96
N VAL A 83 1.34 0.73 -1.61
CA VAL A 83 1.41 0.58 -3.07
C VAL A 83 0.81 1.79 -3.79
N PRO A 84 -0.37 2.32 -3.43
CA PRO A 84 -0.88 3.54 -4.04
C PRO A 84 0.08 4.73 -3.86
N TYR A 85 0.68 4.85 -2.68
CA TYR A 85 1.68 5.89 -2.40
C TYR A 85 2.93 5.76 -3.28
N PHE A 86 3.46 4.55 -3.43
CA PHE A 86 4.59 4.27 -4.32
C PHE A 86 4.26 4.62 -5.78
N ILE A 87 3.11 4.18 -6.28
CA ILE A 87 2.69 4.43 -7.67
C ILE A 87 2.59 5.93 -7.94
N LEU A 88 1.96 6.70 -7.06
CA LEU A 88 1.83 8.15 -7.20
C LEU A 88 3.19 8.85 -7.14
N THR A 89 4.07 8.42 -6.23
CA THR A 89 5.44 8.95 -6.11
C THR A 89 6.23 8.71 -7.38
N PHE A 90 6.22 7.47 -7.87
CA PHE A 90 6.96 7.06 -9.05
C PHE A 90 6.43 7.74 -10.32
N TYR A 91 5.11 7.86 -10.45
CA TYR A 91 4.50 8.61 -11.54
C TYR A 91 4.95 10.08 -11.58
N LYS A 92 4.96 10.77 -10.43
CA LYS A 92 5.44 12.15 -10.36
C LYS A 92 6.94 12.26 -10.62
N PHE A 93 7.72 11.28 -10.18
CA PHE A 93 9.14 11.20 -10.50
C PHE A 93 9.38 11.10 -12.01
N LEU A 94 8.67 10.21 -12.71
CA LEU A 94 8.80 10.04 -14.16
C LEU A 94 8.33 11.27 -14.96
N LYS A 95 7.31 11.99 -14.46
CA LYS A 95 6.80 13.20 -15.12
C LYS A 95 7.68 14.42 -14.86
N LYS A 96 8.51 14.41 -13.82
CA LYS A 96 9.44 15.49 -13.56
C LYS A 96 10.47 15.47 -14.68
N GLU A 97 10.44 16.47 -15.56
CA GLU A 97 11.58 16.75 -16.44
C GLU A 97 12.78 17.02 -15.52
N ILE A 98 13.73 16.08 -15.51
CA ILE A 98 14.99 16.19 -14.76
C ILE A 98 15.92 17.10 -15.55
#